data_AF-A0A383B816-F1
#
_entry.id   AF-A0A383B816-F1
#
_cell.length_a   1.000
_cell.length_b   1.000
_cell.length_c   1.000
_cell.angle_alpha   90.00
_cell.angle_beta   90.00
_cell.angle_gamma   90.00
#
_symmetry.space_group_name_H-M   'P 1'
#
loop_
_entity.id
_entity.type
_entity.pdbx_description
1 polymer ?
#
loop_
_entity_poly.entity_id
_entity_poly.type
_entity_poly.pdbx_seq_one_letter_code
_entity_poly.pdbx_strand_id
1 'polypeptide(L)'
;VYKNQGMLIDPHTAVAVGAVNKISLEGNIVVLATAHPSKFSDVVMEETSIKPELPENLKNILVEKEKYEKLPKDLKKIQNYIMERI
;
A
#
# COMPACT_ATOMS: atom_id res chain seq x y z
N VAL A 1 10.73 -4.96 -13.33
CA VAL A 1 10.36 -6.17 -12.55
C VAL A 1 9.30 -6.97 -13.29
N TYR A 2 8.09 -6.45 -13.50
CA TYR A 2 7.00 -7.17 -14.18
C TYR A 2 7.38 -7.81 -15.52
N LYS A 3 7.93 -7.05 -16.48
CA LYS A 3 8.31 -7.59 -17.81
C LYS A 3 9.29 -8.77 -17.77
N ASN A 4 10.16 -8.83 -16.75
CA ASN A 4 11.22 -9.84 -16.66
C ASN A 4 10.87 -11.01 -15.73
N GLN A 5 9.97 -10.80 -14.76
CA GLN A 5 9.69 -11.76 -13.67
C GLN A 5 8.20 -12.05 -13.49
N GLY A 6 7.31 -11.38 -14.23
CA GLY A 6 5.86 -11.50 -14.07
C GLY A 6 5.30 -10.94 -12.76
N MET A 7 6.13 -10.34 -11.91
CA MET A 7 5.74 -9.86 -10.59
C MET A 7 5.43 -8.35 -10.60
N LEU A 8 4.22 -8.01 -10.13
CA LEU A 8 3.87 -6.63 -9.78
C LEU A 8 4.38 -6.31 -8.37
N ILE A 9 4.92 -5.11 -8.19
CA ILE A 9 5.40 -4.62 -6.90
C ILE A 9 4.83 -3.24 -6.65
N ASP A 10 4.65 -2.90 -5.37
CA ASP A 10 4.18 -1.58 -4.98
C ASP A 10 5.29 -0.50 -5.17
N PRO A 11 4.94 0.80 -5.23
CA PRO A 11 5.90 1.88 -5.43
C PRO A 11 7.06 1.93 -4.42
N HIS A 12 6.82 1.58 -3.16
CA HIS A 12 7.84 1.56 -2.10
C HIS A 12 8.86 0.45 -2.35
N THR A 13 8.37 -0.76 -2.70
CA THR A 13 9.24 -1.86 -3.12
C THR A 13 10.04 -1.48 -4.38
N ALA A 14 9.41 -0.80 -5.34
CA ALA A 14 10.07 -0.36 -6.57
C ALA A 14 11.19 0.66 -6.31
N VAL A 15 11.05 1.55 -5.32
CA VAL A 15 12.11 2.46 -4.89
C VAL A 15 13.34 1.68 -4.42
N ALA A 16 13.16 0.66 -3.57
CA ALA A 16 14.28 -0.15 -3.09
C ALA A 16 14.97 -0.94 -4.21
N VAL A 17 14.20 -1.57 -5.11
CA VAL A 17 14.75 -2.26 -6.30
C VAL A 17 15.50 -1.28 -7.21
N GLY A 18 14.95 -0.08 -7.42
CA GLY A 18 15.57 0.97 -8.20
C GLY A 18 16.87 1.48 -7.59
N ALA A 19 16.95 1.56 -6.25
CA ALA A 19 18.17 1.92 -5.53
C ALA A 19 19.25 0.84 -5.68
N VAL A 20 18.89 -0.44 -5.49
CA VAL A 20 19.80 -1.59 -5.66
C VAL A 20 20.45 -1.59 -7.05
N ASN A 21 19.70 -1.27 -8.10
CA ASN A 21 20.24 -1.22 -9.46
C ASN A 21 21.23 -0.07 -9.73
N LYS A 22 21.36 0.89 -8.80
CA LYS A 22 22.23 2.07 -8.94
C LYS A 22 23.48 2.01 -8.05
N ILE A 23 23.58 1.02 -7.18
CA ILE A 23 24.68 0.89 -6.20
C ILE A 23 25.38 -0.45 -6.37
N SER A 24 26.69 -0.49 -6.11
CA SER A 24 27.46 -1.73 -6.09
C SER A 24 27.37 -2.37 -4.71
N LEU A 25 26.47 -3.33 -4.57
CA LEU A 25 26.38 -4.19 -3.39
C LEU A 25 26.90 -5.59 -3.73
N GLU A 26 27.64 -6.19 -2.80
CA GLU A 26 28.15 -7.56 -2.93
C GLU A 26 27.25 -8.55 -2.19
N GLY A 27 27.19 -9.79 -2.68
CA GLY A 27 26.43 -10.88 -2.06
C GLY A 27 24.93 -10.87 -2.39
N ASN A 28 24.16 -11.61 -1.59
CA ASN A 28 22.70 -11.74 -1.76
C ASN A 28 22.00 -10.50 -1.21
N ILE A 29 21.21 -9.83 -2.05
CA ILE A 29 20.48 -8.63 -1.69
C ILE A 29 19.04 -8.99 -1.37
N VAL A 30 18.58 -8.60 -0.18
CA VAL A 30 17.18 -8.77 0.25
C VAL A 30 16.51 -7.40 0.25
N VAL A 31 15.47 -7.26 -0.58
CA VAL A 31 14.58 -6.08 -0.58
C VAL A 31 13.33 -6.42 0.22
N LEU A 32 13.02 -5.58 1.21
CA LEU A 32 11.77 -5.69 1.96
C LEU A 32 10.62 -5.13 1.14
N ALA A 33 9.70 -6.00 0.73
CA ALA A 33 8.47 -5.57 0.09
C ALA A 33 7.49 -5.06 1.16
N THR A 34 7.35 -3.75 1.28
CA THR A 34 6.65 -3.12 2.41
C THR A 34 5.13 -3.03 2.23
N ALA A 35 4.62 -3.21 1.02
CA ALA A 35 3.20 -3.26 0.76
C ALA A 35 2.83 -4.22 -0.38
N HIS A 36 1.58 -4.67 -0.39
CA HIS A 36 1.01 -5.37 -1.53
C HIS A 36 0.69 -4.37 -2.65
N PRO A 37 0.92 -4.68 -3.95
CA PRO A 37 0.67 -3.76 -5.06
C PRO A 37 -0.78 -3.24 -5.12
N SER A 38 -1.76 -4.04 -4.68
CA SER A 38 -3.17 -3.62 -4.64
C SER A 38 -3.45 -2.43 -3.72
N LYS A 39 -2.57 -2.14 -2.73
CA LYS A 39 -2.71 -0.93 -1.90
C LYS A 39 -2.43 0.36 -2.66
N PHE A 40 -1.76 0.27 -3.81
CA PHE A 40 -1.39 1.38 -4.69
C PHE A 40 -1.80 1.07 -6.14
N SER A 41 -3.02 0.52 -6.31
CA SER A 41 -3.50 -0.01 -7.59
C SER A 41 -3.42 0.99 -8.73
N ASP A 42 -3.68 2.28 -8.47
CA ASP A 42 -3.69 3.30 -9.51
C ASP A 42 -2.29 3.52 -10.09
N VAL A 43 -1.29 3.67 -9.22
CA VAL A 43 0.12 3.84 -9.64
C VAL A 43 0.63 2.58 -10.36
N VAL A 44 0.30 1.39 -9.86
CA VAL A 44 0.70 0.14 -10.51
C VAL A 44 0.07 0.03 -11.90
N MET A 45 -1.22 0.38 -12.04
CA MET A 45 -1.92 0.34 -13.32
C MET A 45 -1.37 1.37 -14.31
N GLU A 46 -1.07 2.59 -13.86
CA GLU A 46 -0.47 3.64 -14.68
C GLU A 46 0.88 3.19 -15.26
N GLU A 47 1.75 2.64 -14.42
CA GLU A 47 3.14 2.29 -14.80
C GLU A 47 3.27 0.94 -15.54
N THR A 48 2.32 0.02 -15.34
CA THR A 48 2.40 -1.34 -15.89
C THR A 48 1.29 -1.67 -16.88
N SER A 49 0.28 -0.81 -17.01
CA SER A 49 -0.99 -1.08 -17.73
C SER A 49 -1.75 -2.29 -17.19
N ILE A 50 -1.44 -2.76 -15.98
CA ILE A 50 -2.06 -3.93 -15.35
C ILE A 50 -2.59 -3.54 -13.98
N LYS A 51 -3.86 -3.85 -13.77
CA LYS A 51 -4.51 -3.64 -12.48
C LYS A 51 -4.15 -4.78 -11.53
N PRO A 52 -3.49 -4.52 -10.39
CA PRO A 52 -3.24 -5.56 -9.39
C PRO A 52 -4.55 -6.01 -8.75
N GLU A 53 -4.74 -7.32 -8.62
CA GLU A 53 -5.91 -7.88 -7.96
C GLU A 53 -5.79 -7.82 -6.43
N LEU A 54 -6.93 -7.69 -5.75
CA LEU A 54 -6.99 -7.88 -4.31
C LEU A 54 -6.92 -9.37 -3.96
N PRO A 55 -6.28 -9.73 -2.85
CA PRO A 55 -6.40 -11.07 -2.29
C PRO A 55 -7.88 -11.46 -2.11
N GLU A 56 -8.22 -12.72 -2.37
CA GLU A 56 -9.61 -13.21 -2.39
C GLU A 56 -10.38 -12.85 -1.11
N ASN A 57 -9.74 -13.03 0.04
CA ASN A 57 -10.31 -12.75 1.36
C ASN A 57 -10.55 -11.25 1.63
N LEU A 58 -10.04 -10.35 0.79
CA LEU A 58 -10.20 -8.90 0.91
C LEU A 58 -11.11 -8.31 -0.17
N LYS A 59 -11.64 -9.10 -1.11
CA LYS A 59 -12.47 -8.57 -2.21
C LYS A 59 -13.70 -7.78 -1.73
N ASN A 60 -14.29 -8.20 -0.60
CA ASN A 60 -15.49 -7.56 -0.07
C ASN A 60 -15.23 -6.23 0.63
N ILE A 61 -13.99 -5.95 1.06
CA ILE A 61 -13.68 -4.76 1.86
C ILE A 61 -13.94 -3.45 1.10
N LEU A 62 -13.91 -3.48 -0.24
CA LEU A 62 -14.15 -2.30 -1.08
C LEU A 62 -15.63 -1.95 -1.25
N VAL A 63 -16.54 -2.89 -0.98
CA VAL A 63 -17.99 -2.71 -1.19
C VAL A 63 -18.78 -2.68 0.12
N GLU A 64 -18.16 -3.04 1.23
CA GLU A 64 -18.78 -2.97 2.54
C GLU A 64 -19.05 -1.52 2.96
N LYS A 65 -20.15 -1.32 3.72
CA LYS A 65 -20.52 -0.01 4.23
C LYS A 65 -19.52 0.42 5.30
N GLU A 66 -18.79 1.50 5.02
CA GLU A 66 -17.92 2.12 6.02
C GLU A 66 -18.73 2.67 7.21
N LYS A 67 -18.19 2.48 8.42
CA LYS A 67 -18.72 3.04 9.66
C LYS A 67 -17.67 3.93 10.31
N TYR A 68 -17.83 5.23 10.14
CA TYR A 68 -16.95 6.24 10.74
C TYR A 68 -17.74 7.51 11.09
N GLU A 69 -17.18 8.32 12.00
CA GLU A 69 -17.69 9.64 12.32
C GLU A 69 -16.66 10.70 11.89
N LYS A 70 -17.14 11.79 11.26
CA LYS A 70 -16.25 12.90 10.86
C LYS A 70 -16.08 13.85 12.03
N LEU A 71 -14.85 13.99 12.51
CA LEU A 71 -14.50 14.90 13.60
C LEU A 71 -13.71 16.11 13.07
N PRO A 72 -13.88 17.30 13.66
CA PRO A 72 -13.04 18.45 13.35
C PRO A 72 -11.61 18.22 13.85
N LYS A 73 -10.64 18.92 13.24
CA LYS A 73 -9.24 18.96 13.70
C LYS A 73 -9.12 19.79 15.00
N ASP A 74 -9.73 19.31 16.08
CA ASP A 74 -9.80 19.95 17.38
C ASP A 74 -9.54 18.91 18.48
N LEU A 75 -8.50 19.16 19.29
CA LEU A 75 -8.05 18.23 20.32
C LEU A 75 -9.14 17.95 21.37
N LYS A 76 -9.82 18.99 21.87
CA LYS A 76 -10.82 18.83 22.93
C LYS A 76 -12.02 18.02 22.42
N LYS A 77 -12.46 18.28 21.19
CA LYS A 77 -13.57 17.53 20.58
C LYS A 77 -13.23 16.05 20.37
N ILE A 78 -12.00 15.74 19.96
CA ILE A 78 -11.54 14.35 19.84
C ILE A 78 -11.46 13.68 21.21
N GLN A 79 -10.92 14.35 22.22
CA GLN A 79 -10.85 13.82 23.58
C GLN A 79 -12.24 13.54 24.15
N ASN A 80 -13.17 14.49 24.06
CA ASN A 80 -14.54 14.31 24.54
C ASN A 80 -15.24 13.15 23.82
N TYR A 81 -15.09 13.05 22.50
CA TYR A 81 -15.64 11.96 21.70
C TYR A 81 -15.19 10.58 22.19
N ILE A 82 -13.91 10.44 22.55
CA ILE A 82 -13.35 9.20 23.11
C ILE A 82 -13.92 8.96 24.51
N MET A 83 -13.89 9.97 25.39
CA MET A 83 -14.32 9.84 26.79
C MET A 83 -15.81 9.51 26.94
N GLU A 84 -16.66 9.96 26.02
CA GLU A 84 -18.10 9.64 26.00
C GLU A 84 -18.41 8.18 25.60
N ARG A 85 -17.40 7.42 25.12
CA ARG A 85 -17.54 6.05 24.59
C ARG A 85 -16.70 5.01 25.33
N ILE A 86 -16.04 5.42 26.42
CA ILE A 86 -15.41 4.52 27.40
C ILE A 86 -16.45 4.21 28.48
#